data_AF-A0A1F8TRJ4-F1
#
_entry.id   AF-A0A1F8TRJ4-F1
#
_cell.length_a   1.000
_cell.length_b   1.000
_cell.length_c   1.000
_cell.angle_alpha   90.00
_cell.angle_beta   90.00
_cell.angle_gamma   90.00
#
_symmetry.space_group_name_H-M   'P 1'
#
loop_
_entity.id
_entity.type
_entity.pdbx_description
1 polymer ?
#
loop_
_entity_poly.entity_id
_entity_poly.type
_entity_poly.pdbx_seq_one_letter_code
_entity_poly.pdbx_strand_id
1 'polypeptide(L)' 'MHFSPPAYLDPGSGSFLIQILIAALLGIAVAVRASWGRIKKLFGKGQADEPTDDDADANQ' A
#
# COMPACT_ATOMS: atom_id res chain seq x y z
N MET A 1 -13.79 -23.08 -43.58
CA MET A 1 -13.01 -21.97 -43.00
C MET A 1 -13.76 -21.50 -41.76
N HIS A 2 -13.26 -21.80 -40.57
CA HIS A 2 -13.85 -21.27 -39.33
C HIS A 2 -13.26 -19.88 -39.09
N PHE A 3 -14.08 -18.85 -39.25
CA PHE A 3 -13.74 -17.49 -38.84
C PHE A 3 -14.15 -17.35 -37.37
N SER A 4 -13.17 -17.31 -36.47
CA SER A 4 -13.42 -16.88 -35.09
C SER A 4 -13.68 -15.37 -35.12
N PRO A 5 -14.85 -14.89 -34.63
CA PRO A 5 -15.08 -13.46 -34.52
C PRO A 5 -14.04 -12.86 -33.58
N PRO A 6 -13.58 -11.61 -33.82
CA PRO A 6 -12.73 -10.92 -32.87
C PRO A 6 -13.48 -10.86 -31.53
N ALA A 7 -12.84 -11.34 -30.47
CA ALA A 7 -13.30 -11.19 -29.10
C ALA A 7 -13.21 -9.70 -28.74
N TYR A 8 -14.14 -8.91 -29.28
CA TYR A 8 -14.27 -7.52 -28.99
C TYR A 8 -14.78 -7.43 -27.55
N LEU A 9 -14.01 -6.75 -26.71
CA LEU A 9 -14.53 -6.27 -25.45
C LEU A 9 -15.67 -5.33 -25.83
N ASP A 10 -16.91 -5.78 -25.65
CA ASP A 10 -18.11 -4.98 -25.84
C ASP A 10 -17.88 -3.58 -25.24
N PRO A 11 -18.30 -2.46 -25.87
CA PRO A 11 -17.97 -1.11 -25.40
C PRO A 11 -18.21 -0.86 -23.90
N GLY A 12 -19.10 -1.63 -23.26
CA GLY A 12 -19.26 -1.66 -21.80
C GLY A 12 -18.13 -2.38 -21.03
N SER A 13 -17.63 -3.52 -21.53
CA SER A 13 -16.57 -4.33 -20.91
C SER A 13 -15.20 -3.64 -20.93
N GLY A 14 -14.87 -2.90 -21.99
CA GLY A 14 -13.62 -2.15 -22.08
C GLY A 14 -13.50 -1.07 -21.00
N SER A 15 -14.59 -0.34 -20.74
CA SER A 15 -14.64 0.71 -19.70
C SER A 15 -14.57 0.14 -18.28
N PHE A 16 -15.18 -1.02 -18.05
CA PHE A 16 -15.19 -1.69 -16.75
C PHE A 16 -13.78 -2.08 -16.28
N LEU A 17 -12.93 -2.57 -17.19
CA LEU A 17 -11.54 -2.92 -16.87
C LEU A 17 -10.74 -1.69 -16.40
N ILE A 18 -10.90 -0.56 -17.09
CA ILE A 18 -10.24 0.70 -16.72
C ILE A 18 -10.77 1.21 -15.37
N GLN A 19 -12.07 1.08 -15.10
CA GLN A 19 -12.66 1.46 -13.81
C GLN A 19 -12.09 0.63 -12.66
N ILE A 20 -11.99 -0.70 -12.80
CA ILE A 20 -11.37 -1.56 -11.78
C ILE A 20 -9.91 -1.17 -11.55
N LEU A 21 -9.17 -0.89 -12.63
CA LEU A 21 -7.77 -0.49 -12.53
C LEU A 21 -7.62 0.82 -11.73
N ILE A 22 -8.44 1.82 -12.04
CA ILE A 22 -8.45 3.09 -11.31
C ILE A 22 -8.85 2.88 -9.85
N ALA A 23 -9.91 2.12 -9.59
CA ALA A 23 -10.37 1.83 -8.24
C ALA A 23 -9.30 1.11 -7.40
N ALA A 24 -8.59 0.15 -7.99
CA ALA A 24 -7.49 -0.56 -7.35
C ALA A 24 -6.33 0.39 -7.02
N LEU A 25 -5.92 1.26 -7.95
CA LEU A 25 -4.86 2.24 -7.73
C LEU A 25 -5.22 3.22 -6.61
N LEU A 26 -6.45 3.75 -6.61
CA LEU A 26 -6.93 4.64 -5.56
C LEU A 26 -7.00 3.92 -4.20
N GLY A 27 -7.49 2.68 -4.17
CA GLY A 27 -7.54 1.86 -2.97
C GLY A 27 -6.15 1.64 -2.36
N ILE A 28 -5.16 1.29 -3.19
CA ILE A 28 -3.76 1.14 -2.76
C ILE A 28 -3.22 2.47 -2.23
N ALA A 29 -3.43 3.58 -2.95
CA ALA A 29 -2.95 4.90 -2.53
C ALA A 29 -3.50 5.30 -1.16
N VAL A 30 -4.80 5.09 -0.92
CA VAL A 30 -5.45 5.35 0.37
C VAL A 30 -4.92 4.42 1.45
N ALA A 31 -4.78 3.12 1.17
CA ALA A 31 -4.26 2.15 2.13
C ALA A 31 -2.81 2.47 2.57
N VAL A 32 -1.96 2.86 1.61
CA VAL A 32 -0.58 3.31 1.87
C VAL A 32 -0.57 4.60 2.69
N ARG A 33 -1.40 5.59 2.32
CA ARG A 33 -1.53 6.86 3.05
C ARG A 33 -1.96 6.63 4.50
N ALA A 34 -2.96 5.76 4.71
CA ALA A 34 -3.46 5.42 6.04
C ALA A 34 -2.43 4.64 6.88
N SER A 35 -1.61 3.81 6.23
CA SER A 35 -0.61 2.97 6.90
C SER A 35 0.79 3.58 6.97
N TRP A 36 0.97 4.85 6.58
CA TRP A 36 2.28 5.50 6.48
C TRP A 36 3.13 5.39 7.75
N GLY A 37 2.51 5.46 8.93
CA GLY A 37 3.20 5.28 10.22
C GLY A 37 3.76 3.87 10.42
N ARG A 38 3.01 2.83 10.05
CA ARG A 38 3.47 1.44 10.12
C ARG A 38 4.51 1.14 9.04
N ILE A 39 4.32 1.65 7.82
CA ILE A 39 5.30 1.53 6.73
C ILE A 39 6.63 2.14 7.16
N LYS A 40 6.62 3.35 7.74
CA LYS A 40 7.83 3.96 8.30
C LYS A 40 8.46 3.14 9.42
N LYS A 41 7.69 2.46 10.26
CA LYS A 41 8.21 1.58 11.32
C LYS A 41 8.78 0.26 10.77
N LEU A 42 8.21 -0.28 9.69
CA LEU A 42 8.69 -1.50 9.04
C LEU A 42 9.94 -1.23 8.18
N PHE A 43 10.00 -0.09 7.50
CA PHE A 43 11.17 0.34 6.73
C PHE A 43 12.21 1.09 7.57
N GLY A 44 11.81 1.61 8.73
CA GLY A 44 12.65 2.31 9.68
C GLY A 44 12.61 1.62 11.03
N LYS A 45 13.29 0.47 11.16
CA LYS A 45 13.70 -0.03 12.47
C LYS A 45 15.03 -0.78 12.37
N GLY A 46 16.08 0.02 12.21
CA GLY A 46 17.41 -0.21 12.77
C GLY A 46 17.77 0.79 13.87
N GLN A 47 16.87 1.70 14.28
CA GLN A 47 17.12 2.52 15.46
C GLN A 47 16.55 1.77 16.66
N ALA A 48 17.46 1.06 17.30
CA ALA A 48 17.30 0.62 18.68
C ALA A 48 16.81 1.83 19.48
N ASP A 49 15.70 1.62 20.18
CA ASP A 49 15.37 2.40 21.35
C ASP A 49 16.57 2.23 22.30
N GLU A 50 17.50 3.18 22.31
CA GLU A 50 18.42 3.29 23.45
C GLU A 50 17.56 3.75 24.63
N PRO A 51 17.45 2.96 25.70
CA PRO A 51 16.91 3.46 26.95
C PRO A 51 17.92 4.48 27.46
N THR A 52 17.55 5.77 27.47
CA THR A 52 18.19 6.72 28.36
C THR A 52 17.76 6.33 29.77
N ASP A 53 18.57 5.48 30.42
CA ASP A 53 18.60 5.33 31.87
C ASP A 53 19.09 6.67 32.45
N ASP A 54 18.17 7.63 32.60
CA ASP A 54 18.35 8.83 33.44
C ASP A 54 17.58 8.68 34.77
N ASP A 55 17.43 7.45 35.25
CA ASP A 55 16.92 7.13 36.59
C ASP A 55 18.00 6.40 37.40
N ALA A 56 19.15 7.04 37.59
CA ALA A 56 20.10 6.72 38.65
C ALA A 56 19.97 7.72 39.81
N ASP A 57 18.83 7.68 40.50
CA ASP A 57 18.74 8.12 41.88
C ASP A 57 19.32 7.00 42.78
N ALA A 58 20.56 7.16 43.27
CA ALA A 58 21.02 6.52 44.51
C ALA A 58 22.45 6.96 44.92
N ASN A 59 22.53 7.82 45.95
CA ASN A 59 23.61 7.93 46.95
C ASN A 59 25.06 8.25 46.50
N GLN A 60 25.43 9.53 46.62
CA GLN A 60 26.54 9.95 47.52
C GLN A 60 26.39 11.41 47.95
#